data_AF-A0A2N0BP32-F1
#
_entry.id   AF-A0A2N0BP32-F1
#
_cell.length_a   1.000
_cell.length_b   1.000
_cell.length_c   1.000
_cell.angle_alpha   90.00
_cell.angle_beta   90.00
_cell.angle_gamma   90.00
#
_symmetry.space_group_name_H-M   'P 1'
#
loop_
_entity.id
_entity.type
_entity.pdbx_description
1 polymer ?
#
loop_
_entity_poly.entity_id
_entity_poly.type
_entity_poly.pdbx_seq_one_letter_code
_entity_poly.pdbx_strand_id
1 'polypeptide(L)'
;MSNTGQDVLYPEFWFDGWDYLDPGVLNLQNQVSRSIEQKLAEVGDKVTVPITPDFGDADDYDPNEDPDATDVHQEAKKVELTESKKKTIILTSTELSLSPYDLIEKYAQPMALSLYITVNKFIYNLALKTNNIIDARTGIDKDKMVKLRTLLSNNKVSGEKQLVCAPDDYGSLLSIPEFFKANESGDTSALRDGKITRALGFNVSENHAIEGYTPTDIAGAVNHSGGYAAGDSDMVVDALNDSLKPIRPGDVFSVAGETGSPFHTVLRTEKTLGVTTRIYFDSPLRNSVPDDAVITVIPSRSMIAFAPSAIAFGARAYKAMPEGTGVRSVVAMLAGLPVRVSVWSDGLRVKVQNDILYGGEVINQKRIGRVLAAAA
;
A
#
# COMPACT_ATOMS: atom_id res chain seq x y z
N MET A 1 25.55 -66.73 11.84
CA MET A 1 24.60 -65.61 12.06
C MET A 1 24.33 -64.99 10.70
N SER A 2 23.17 -65.31 10.13
CA SER A 2 22.67 -64.76 8.87
C SER A 2 22.15 -63.35 9.15
N ASN A 3 22.67 -62.34 8.45
CA ASN A 3 22.28 -60.96 8.64
C ASN A 3 20.99 -60.70 7.85
N THR A 4 19.85 -60.94 8.50
CA THR A 4 18.51 -60.62 8.00
C THR A 4 18.26 -59.12 8.15
N GLY A 5 18.37 -58.38 7.05
CA GLY A 5 18.05 -56.94 7.05
C GLY A 5 18.57 -56.15 5.84
N GLN A 6 18.71 -56.78 4.66
CA GLN A 6 18.83 -56.00 3.42
C GLN A 6 17.44 -55.52 3.01
N ASP A 7 17.00 -54.41 3.61
CA ASP A 7 15.95 -53.61 3.01
C ASP A 7 16.49 -53.09 1.68
N VAL A 8 15.83 -53.51 0.61
CA VAL A 8 16.05 -53.07 -0.76
C VAL A 8 15.89 -51.55 -0.76
N LEU A 9 17.01 -50.82 -0.90
CA LEU A 9 17.02 -49.37 -1.12
C LEU A 9 16.36 -49.10 -2.47
N TYR A 10 15.05 -48.84 -2.45
CA TYR A 10 14.37 -48.28 -3.60
C TYR A 10 14.95 -46.89 -3.87
N PRO A 11 15.42 -46.58 -5.10
CA PRO A 11 15.75 -45.22 -5.46
C PRO A 11 14.45 -44.40 -5.47
N GLU A 12 14.25 -43.57 -4.46
CA GLU A 12 13.14 -42.63 -4.42
C GLU A 12 13.38 -41.52 -5.46
N PHE A 13 12.62 -41.59 -6.56
CA PHE A 13 12.50 -40.48 -7.50
C PHE A 13 11.50 -39.48 -6.91
N TRP A 14 12.01 -38.37 -6.39
CA TRP A 14 11.17 -37.21 -6.11
C TRP A 14 10.70 -36.64 -7.45
N PHE A 15 9.39 -36.46 -7.61
CA PHE A 15 8.78 -35.82 -8.78
C PHE A 15 8.76 -34.30 -8.56
N ASP A 16 8.81 -33.51 -9.63
CA ASP A 16 8.78 -32.04 -9.55
C ASP A 16 7.53 -31.60 -8.77
N GLY A 17 7.70 -30.68 -7.81
CA GLY A 17 6.65 -30.31 -6.88
C GLY A 17 5.41 -29.81 -7.62
N TRP A 18 4.26 -30.46 -7.38
CA TRP A 18 2.97 -30.10 -7.98
C TRP A 18 2.39 -28.79 -7.42
N ASP A 19 2.91 -28.32 -6.28
CA ASP A 19 2.48 -27.10 -5.63
C ASP A 19 3.24 -25.89 -6.21
N TYR A 20 2.65 -25.31 -7.26
CA TYR A 20 3.12 -24.04 -7.79
C TYR A 20 2.67 -22.91 -6.87
N LEU A 21 3.61 -22.04 -6.49
CA LEU A 21 3.32 -20.84 -5.74
C LEU A 21 2.35 -19.95 -6.55
N ASP A 22 1.10 -19.84 -6.10
CA ASP A 22 0.15 -18.88 -6.66
C ASP A 22 0.56 -17.47 -6.24
N PRO A 23 0.94 -16.58 -7.18
CA PRO A 23 1.34 -15.21 -6.84
C PRO A 23 0.17 -14.35 -6.34
N GLY A 24 -1.08 -14.79 -6.51
CA GLY A 24 -2.26 -13.98 -6.24
C GLY A 24 -2.36 -12.74 -7.14
N VAL A 25 -3.39 -11.92 -6.91
CA VAL A 25 -3.57 -10.67 -7.67
C VAL A 25 -2.76 -9.55 -7.00
N LEU A 26 -1.63 -9.19 -7.62
CA LEU A 26 -0.69 -8.15 -7.14
C LEU A 26 -0.37 -7.15 -8.25
N ASN A 27 -1.32 -6.26 -8.56
CA ASN A 27 -1.25 -5.38 -9.73
C ASN A 27 -1.27 -3.87 -9.41
N LEU A 28 -1.16 -3.47 -8.13
CA LEU A 28 -1.28 -2.06 -7.74
C LEU A 28 -0.19 -1.19 -8.39
N GLN A 29 0.99 -1.75 -8.61
CA GLN A 29 2.12 -1.08 -9.25
C GLN A 29 1.84 -0.64 -10.70
N ASN A 30 0.93 -1.32 -11.41
CA ASN A 30 0.58 -0.97 -12.78
C ASN A 30 -0.63 -0.02 -12.86
N GLN A 31 -1.30 0.23 -11.73
CA GLN A 31 -2.47 1.11 -11.66
C GLN A 31 -2.10 2.56 -11.27
N VAL A 32 -0.89 2.78 -10.78
CA VAL A 32 -0.35 4.10 -10.43
C VAL A 32 0.50 4.70 -11.54
N SER A 33 0.72 6.01 -11.52
CA SER A 33 1.54 6.67 -12.54
C SER A 33 3.02 6.31 -12.40
N ARG A 34 3.60 5.76 -13.47
CA ARG A 34 5.04 5.42 -13.61
C ARG A 34 5.83 6.42 -14.45
N SER A 35 5.21 7.54 -14.82
CA SER A 35 5.79 8.55 -15.71
C SER A 35 7.11 9.16 -15.22
N ILE A 36 7.40 9.05 -13.93
CA ILE A 36 8.63 9.56 -13.31
C ILE A 36 9.83 8.64 -13.48
N GLU A 37 9.65 7.36 -13.86
CA GLU A 37 10.75 6.39 -13.94
C GLU A 37 11.80 6.76 -14.97
N GLN A 38 11.38 7.25 -16.14
CA GLN A 38 12.31 7.69 -17.18
C GLN A 38 13.15 8.89 -16.72
N LYS A 39 12.54 9.82 -15.97
CA LYS A 39 13.24 11.00 -15.44
C LYS A 39 14.15 10.65 -14.26
N LEU A 40 13.75 9.69 -13.41
CA LEU A 40 14.60 9.14 -12.34
C LEU A 40 15.82 8.41 -12.89
N ALA A 41 15.71 7.81 -14.09
CA ALA A 41 16.84 7.19 -14.75
C ALA A 41 17.90 8.24 -15.20
N GLU A 42 17.48 9.47 -15.53
CA GLU A 42 18.33 10.53 -16.07
C GLU A 42 18.90 11.48 -14.99
N VAL A 43 18.12 11.80 -13.94
CA VAL A 43 18.40 12.94 -13.03
C VAL A 43 18.92 12.49 -11.64
N GLY A 44 18.98 11.18 -11.36
CA GLY A 44 19.40 10.63 -10.07
C GLY A 44 18.22 10.35 -9.13
N ASP A 45 18.45 10.38 -7.81
CA ASP A 45 17.51 9.80 -6.82
C ASP A 45 16.25 10.64 -6.53
N LYS A 46 16.16 11.86 -7.09
CA LYS A 46 15.07 12.81 -6.81
C LYS A 46 14.51 13.41 -8.09
N VAL A 47 13.18 13.37 -8.24
CA VAL A 47 12.44 14.06 -9.31
C VAL A 47 11.38 14.96 -8.70
N THR A 48 11.36 16.22 -9.10
CA THR A 48 10.33 17.18 -8.68
C THR A 48 9.20 17.17 -9.69
N VAL A 49 7.98 16.94 -9.24
CA VAL A 49 6.76 16.99 -10.05
C VAL A 49 6.03 18.29 -9.74
N PRO A 50 5.87 19.21 -10.72
CA PRO A 50 5.06 20.40 -10.53
C PRO A 50 3.57 20.01 -10.45
N ILE A 51 2.86 20.56 -9.48
CA ILE A 51 1.41 20.50 -9.41
C ILE A 51 0.89 21.71 -10.20
N THR A 52 -0.08 21.48 -11.08
CA THR A 52 -0.70 22.57 -11.84
C THR A 52 -1.46 23.48 -10.86
N PRO A 53 -1.16 24.80 -10.82
CA PRO A 53 -1.91 25.74 -10.00
C PRO A 53 -3.36 25.81 -10.47
N ASP A 54 -4.28 25.83 -9.52
CA ASP A 54 -5.70 26.10 -9.76
C ASP A 54 -5.94 27.59 -9.53
N PHE A 55 -6.30 28.31 -10.58
CA PHE A 55 -6.50 29.77 -10.54
C PHE A 55 -7.88 30.17 -10.01
N GLY A 56 -8.73 29.21 -9.65
CA GLY A 56 -10.07 29.50 -9.14
C GLY A 56 -11.05 29.96 -10.22
N ASP A 57 -12.09 30.66 -9.80
CA ASP A 57 -13.06 31.27 -10.72
C ASP A 57 -12.47 32.56 -11.30
N ALA A 58 -12.84 32.90 -12.53
CA ALA A 58 -12.38 34.12 -13.17
C ALA A 58 -13.03 35.35 -12.51
N ASP A 59 -12.25 36.42 -12.34
CA ASP A 59 -12.75 37.71 -11.86
C ASP A 59 -13.54 38.42 -12.97
N ASP A 60 -14.63 39.09 -12.58
CA ASP A 60 -15.34 40.02 -13.46
C ASP A 60 -14.47 41.28 -13.64
N TYR A 61 -14.30 41.72 -14.89
CA TYR A 61 -13.46 42.89 -15.22
C TYR A 61 -14.31 44.04 -15.77
N ASP A 62 -14.14 45.24 -15.21
CA ASP A 62 -14.64 46.50 -15.80
C ASP A 62 -13.62 47.01 -16.82
N PRO A 63 -13.98 47.20 -18.10
CA PRO A 63 -13.10 47.73 -19.15
C PRO A 63 -12.47 49.10 -18.86
N ASN A 64 -12.97 49.83 -17.85
CA ASN A 64 -12.51 51.18 -17.50
C ASN A 64 -11.51 51.23 -16.35
N GLU A 65 -11.24 50.11 -15.68
CA GLU A 65 -10.26 50.03 -14.58
C GLU A 65 -9.05 49.17 -15.00
N ASP A 66 -7.88 49.40 -14.39
CA ASP A 66 -6.73 48.53 -14.61
C ASP A 66 -6.98 47.18 -13.92
N PRO A 67 -6.74 46.04 -14.59
CA PRO A 67 -7.01 44.73 -14.00
C PRO A 67 -6.01 44.42 -12.87
N ASP A 68 -6.53 43.99 -11.72
CA ASP A 68 -5.71 43.41 -10.66
C ASP A 68 -5.16 42.05 -11.11
N ALA A 69 -3.84 41.90 -11.10
CA ALA A 69 -3.18 40.65 -11.50
C ALA A 69 -3.11 39.68 -10.31
N THR A 70 -3.62 38.46 -10.49
CA THR A 70 -3.50 37.38 -9.51
C THR A 70 -2.09 36.77 -9.53
N ASP A 71 -1.46 36.63 -8.36
CA ASP A 71 -0.13 36.00 -8.23
C ASP A 71 -0.15 34.50 -8.57
N VAL A 72 0.86 34.02 -9.29
CA VAL A 72 1.01 32.60 -9.68
C VAL A 72 1.84 31.85 -8.62
N HIS A 73 1.18 31.08 -7.76
CA HIS A 73 1.86 30.18 -6.82
C HIS A 73 1.90 28.74 -7.36
N GLN A 74 3.09 28.29 -7.80
CA GLN A 74 3.28 26.90 -8.25
C GLN A 74 3.73 26.00 -7.09
N GLU A 75 2.88 25.07 -6.67
CA GLU A 75 3.26 24.02 -5.73
C GLU A 75 4.03 22.90 -6.45
N ALA A 76 5.11 22.42 -5.84
CA ALA A 76 5.91 21.32 -6.38
C ALA A 76 6.13 20.26 -5.31
N LYS A 77 5.95 18.98 -5.68
CA LYS A 77 6.25 17.85 -4.80
C LYS A 77 7.47 17.09 -5.27
N LYS A 78 8.33 16.71 -4.32
CA LYS A 78 9.53 15.90 -4.57
C LYS A 78 9.20 14.44 -4.41
N VAL A 79 9.50 13.64 -5.42
CA VAL A 79 9.44 12.17 -5.38
C VAL A 79 10.86 11.65 -5.31
N GLU A 80 11.17 10.86 -4.29
CA GLU A 80 12.52 10.35 -4.03
C GLU A 80 12.52 8.82 -3.95
N LEU A 81 13.61 8.19 -4.37
CA LEU A 81 13.85 6.76 -4.19
C LEU A 81 14.36 6.49 -2.78
N THR A 82 13.46 6.12 -1.87
CA THR A 82 13.77 6.01 -0.43
C THR A 82 14.02 4.58 0.03
N GLU A 83 13.38 3.59 -0.59
CA GLU A 83 13.32 2.23 -0.06
C GLU A 83 14.21 1.28 -0.86
N SER A 84 15.18 0.69 -0.16
CA SER A 84 16.03 -0.39 -0.67
C SER A 84 15.65 -1.70 -0.01
N LYS A 85 15.13 -2.65 -0.79
CA LYS A 85 14.76 -3.98 -0.27
C LYS A 85 15.56 -5.06 -0.98
N LYS A 86 15.89 -6.10 -0.22
CA LYS A 86 16.58 -7.29 -0.72
C LYS A 86 16.04 -8.55 -0.07
N LYS A 87 16.10 -9.66 -0.80
CA LYS A 87 15.90 -11.01 -0.28
C LYS A 87 17.13 -11.83 -0.66
N THR A 88 17.74 -12.51 0.32
CA THR A 88 18.93 -13.34 0.11
C THR A 88 18.65 -14.75 0.60
N ILE A 89 19.02 -15.75 -0.20
CA ILE A 89 19.08 -17.16 0.21
C ILE A 89 20.52 -17.65 0.15
N ILE A 90 20.83 -18.66 0.96
CA ILE A 90 22.13 -19.30 1.00
C ILE A 90 21.88 -20.79 0.75
N LEU A 91 22.52 -21.33 -0.29
CA LEU A 91 22.48 -22.75 -0.61
C LEU A 91 23.86 -23.34 -0.31
N THR A 92 23.90 -24.43 0.43
CA THR A 92 25.15 -25.15 0.71
C THR A 92 25.54 -26.06 -0.45
N SER A 93 26.84 -26.31 -0.64
CA SER A 93 27.31 -27.21 -1.70
C SER A 93 26.73 -28.63 -1.60
N THR A 94 26.43 -29.10 -0.38
CA THR A 94 25.77 -30.39 -0.15
C THR A 94 24.33 -30.40 -0.66
N GLU A 95 23.58 -29.32 -0.46
CA GLU A 95 22.20 -29.20 -0.96
C GLU A 95 22.16 -29.07 -2.49
N LEU A 96 23.12 -28.37 -3.07
CA LEU A 96 23.27 -28.23 -4.53
C LEU A 96 23.68 -29.56 -5.20
N SER A 97 24.51 -30.38 -4.55
CA SER A 97 24.84 -31.73 -5.05
C SER A 97 23.76 -32.78 -4.73
N LEU A 98 23.04 -32.56 -3.63
CA LEU A 98 21.91 -33.30 -3.09
C LEU A 98 20.69 -33.33 -4.01
N SER A 99 20.45 -32.19 -4.65
CA SER A 99 19.15 -31.88 -5.23
C SER A 99 19.11 -32.25 -6.72
N PRO A 100 18.10 -33.02 -7.16
CA PRO A 100 17.95 -33.40 -8.57
C PRO A 100 17.46 -32.26 -9.47
N TYR A 101 17.18 -31.08 -8.92
CA TYR A 101 16.64 -29.91 -9.61
C TYR A 101 17.51 -28.67 -9.38
N ASP A 102 17.46 -27.71 -10.32
CA ASP A 102 18.11 -26.42 -10.15
C ASP A 102 17.37 -25.60 -9.07
N LEU A 103 17.90 -25.67 -7.85
CA LEU A 103 17.39 -24.93 -6.69
C LEU A 103 17.42 -23.42 -6.92
N ILE A 104 18.33 -22.90 -7.73
CA ILE A 104 18.44 -21.46 -7.96
C ILE A 104 17.25 -20.96 -8.76
N GLU A 105 16.85 -21.68 -9.81
CA GLU A 105 15.69 -21.31 -10.63
C GLU A 105 14.38 -21.44 -9.86
N LYS A 106 14.20 -22.53 -9.12
CA LYS A 106 12.97 -22.77 -8.33
C LYS A 106 12.79 -21.77 -7.17
N TYR A 107 13.87 -21.33 -6.52
CA TYR A 107 13.78 -20.33 -5.45
C TYR A 107 13.76 -18.88 -5.94
N ALA A 108 14.13 -18.59 -7.19
CA ALA A 108 14.11 -17.23 -7.73
C ALA A 108 12.69 -16.64 -7.79
N GLN A 109 11.70 -17.45 -8.18
CA GLN A 109 10.28 -17.05 -8.28
C GLN A 109 9.68 -16.62 -6.92
N PRO A 110 9.76 -17.40 -5.82
CA PRO A 110 9.24 -16.98 -4.51
C PRO A 110 10.01 -15.79 -3.92
N MET A 111 11.32 -15.68 -4.19
CA MET A 111 12.08 -14.50 -3.79
C MET A 111 11.54 -13.23 -4.46
N ALA A 112 11.22 -13.30 -5.74
CA ALA A 112 10.63 -12.18 -6.43
C ALA A 112 9.20 -11.86 -5.95
N LEU A 113 8.37 -12.87 -5.66
CA LEU A 113 7.04 -12.65 -5.07
C LEU A 113 7.11 -11.82 -3.79
N SER A 114 8.07 -12.14 -2.92
CA SER A 114 8.25 -11.41 -1.65
C SER A 114 8.57 -9.91 -1.86
N LEU A 115 9.28 -9.57 -2.94
CA LEU A 115 9.52 -8.19 -3.33
C LEU A 115 8.25 -7.51 -3.86
N TYR A 116 7.44 -8.20 -4.68
CA TYR A 116 6.16 -7.65 -5.17
C TYR A 116 5.19 -7.31 -4.06
N ILE A 117 5.03 -8.22 -3.09
CA ILE A 117 4.16 -7.99 -1.92
C ILE A 117 4.63 -6.75 -1.17
N THR A 118 5.94 -6.61 -0.96
CA THR A 118 6.51 -5.47 -0.25
C THR A 118 6.26 -4.14 -0.98
N VAL A 119 6.42 -4.12 -2.30
CA VAL A 119 6.14 -2.93 -3.12
C VAL A 119 4.66 -2.57 -3.12
N ASN A 120 3.76 -3.55 -3.24
CA ASN A 120 2.31 -3.31 -3.18
C ASN A 120 1.90 -2.77 -1.80
N LYS A 121 2.42 -3.34 -0.70
CA LYS A 121 2.18 -2.83 0.67
C LYS A 121 2.70 -1.40 0.85
N PHE A 122 3.82 -1.04 0.21
CA PHE A 122 4.32 0.35 0.23
C PHE A 122 3.37 1.33 -0.48
N ILE A 123 2.93 1.02 -1.69
CA ILE A 123 1.98 1.87 -2.44
C ILE A 123 0.65 2.00 -1.69
N TYR A 124 0.18 0.90 -1.09
CA TYR A 124 -1.00 0.90 -0.22
C TYR A 124 -0.85 1.89 0.95
N ASN A 125 0.26 1.81 1.70
CA ASN A 125 0.51 2.70 2.83
C ASN A 125 0.63 4.19 2.43
N LEU A 126 1.11 4.48 1.21
CA LEU A 126 1.09 5.86 0.69
C LEU A 126 -0.34 6.36 0.47
N ALA A 127 -1.20 5.53 -0.12
CA ALA A 127 -2.59 5.87 -0.33
C ALA A 127 -3.38 6.07 0.99
N LEU A 128 -2.94 5.42 2.07
CA LEU A 128 -3.49 5.62 3.42
C LEU A 128 -3.12 6.97 4.07
N LYS A 129 -2.49 7.91 3.37
CA LYS A 129 -2.24 9.27 3.88
C LYS A 129 -3.29 10.31 3.45
N THR A 130 -4.40 9.90 2.82
CA THR A 130 -5.46 10.83 2.36
C THR A 130 -6.45 11.20 3.47
N ASN A 131 -6.93 12.45 3.48
CA ASN A 131 -7.97 12.89 4.43
C ASN A 131 -9.39 12.54 3.95
N ASN A 132 -9.55 12.11 2.70
CA ASN A 132 -10.85 11.79 2.12
C ASN A 132 -11.33 10.41 2.58
N ILE A 133 -11.98 10.36 3.74
CA ILE A 133 -12.36 9.12 4.41
C ILE A 133 -13.88 8.96 4.46
N ILE A 134 -14.35 7.75 4.12
CA ILE A 134 -15.74 7.34 4.31
C ILE A 134 -15.76 6.16 5.27
N ASP A 135 -16.46 6.32 6.38
CA ASP A 135 -16.62 5.25 7.37
C ASP A 135 -17.67 4.22 6.88
N ALA A 136 -17.23 2.97 6.70
CA ALA A 136 -18.08 1.83 6.34
C ALA A 136 -17.82 0.61 7.24
N ARG A 137 -17.34 0.82 8.47
CA ARG A 137 -17.06 -0.29 9.43
C ARG A 137 -18.31 -1.11 9.79
N THR A 138 -19.49 -0.51 9.69
CA THR A 138 -20.78 -1.19 9.95
C THR A 138 -21.28 -2.02 8.77
N GLY A 139 -20.60 -1.98 7.62
CA GLY A 139 -21.00 -2.63 6.38
C GLY A 139 -20.71 -1.78 5.14
N ILE A 140 -20.37 -2.45 4.04
CA ILE A 140 -20.15 -1.83 2.74
C ILE A 140 -21.45 -1.90 1.93
N ASP A 141 -22.18 -0.79 1.90
CA ASP A 141 -23.41 -0.65 1.12
C ASP A 141 -23.20 0.20 -0.13
N LYS A 142 -24.15 0.11 -1.07
CA LYS A 142 -24.20 0.95 -2.28
C LYS A 142 -24.07 2.44 -1.95
N ASP A 143 -24.74 2.92 -0.90
CA ASP A 143 -24.72 4.33 -0.52
C ASP A 143 -23.32 4.83 -0.14
N LYS A 144 -22.50 3.97 0.49
CA LYS A 144 -21.12 4.30 0.83
C LYS A 144 -20.25 4.42 -0.42
N MET A 145 -20.48 3.56 -1.40
CA MET A 145 -19.80 3.62 -2.70
C MET A 145 -20.23 4.82 -3.54
N VAL A 146 -21.51 5.21 -3.48
CA VAL A 146 -21.98 6.44 -4.13
C VAL A 146 -21.39 7.68 -3.45
N LYS A 147 -21.33 7.71 -2.11
CA LYS A 147 -20.65 8.79 -1.37
C LYS A 147 -19.18 8.91 -1.78
N LEU A 148 -18.48 7.80 -2.00
CA LEU A 148 -17.10 7.79 -2.49
C LEU A 148 -16.98 8.44 -3.86
N ARG A 149 -17.90 8.08 -4.77
CA ARG A 149 -17.97 8.71 -6.09
C ARG A 149 -18.24 10.21 -5.98
N THR A 150 -19.24 10.61 -5.20
CA THR A 150 -19.60 12.02 -5.02
C THR A 150 -18.44 12.81 -4.43
N LEU A 151 -17.74 12.27 -3.43
CA LEU A 151 -16.55 12.89 -2.86
C LEU A 151 -15.48 13.15 -3.93
N LEU A 152 -15.17 12.14 -4.75
CA LEU A 152 -14.18 12.30 -5.82
C LEU A 152 -14.65 13.21 -6.95
N SER A 153 -15.96 13.28 -7.22
CA SER A 153 -16.53 14.22 -8.18
C SER A 153 -16.48 15.66 -7.66
N ASN A 154 -16.77 15.88 -6.37
CA ASN A 154 -16.65 17.20 -5.73
C ASN A 154 -15.20 17.69 -5.73
N ASN A 155 -14.24 16.77 -5.61
CA ASN A 155 -12.81 17.04 -5.76
C ASN A 155 -12.38 17.24 -7.24
N LYS A 156 -13.33 17.39 -8.17
CA LYS A 156 -13.12 17.62 -9.61
C LYS A 156 -12.20 16.58 -10.27
N VAL A 157 -12.19 15.35 -9.76
CA VAL A 157 -11.35 14.28 -10.32
C VAL A 157 -12.01 13.76 -11.58
N SER A 158 -11.50 14.12 -12.75
CA SER A 158 -11.95 13.62 -14.05
C SER A 158 -11.14 12.40 -14.50
N GLY A 159 -11.71 11.61 -15.41
CA GLY A 159 -11.05 10.43 -16.00
C GLY A 159 -11.34 9.10 -15.29
N GLU A 160 -10.54 8.08 -15.65
CA GLU A 160 -10.68 6.73 -15.10
C GLU A 160 -10.26 6.68 -13.63
N LYS A 161 -11.08 6.01 -12.83
CA LYS A 161 -10.86 5.81 -11.39
C LYS A 161 -10.71 4.32 -11.14
N GLN A 162 -9.67 3.94 -10.41
CA GLN A 162 -9.43 2.57 -9.97
C GLN A 162 -9.93 2.44 -8.54
N LEU A 163 -10.61 1.34 -8.23
CA LEU A 163 -10.96 0.91 -6.89
C LEU A 163 -10.20 -0.37 -6.60
N VAL A 164 -9.39 -0.35 -5.55
CA VAL A 164 -8.61 -1.50 -5.11
C VAL A 164 -9.08 -1.92 -3.73
N CYS A 165 -9.37 -3.20 -3.59
CA CYS A 165 -9.95 -3.78 -2.39
C CYS A 165 -9.28 -5.10 -2.01
N ALA A 166 -9.41 -5.47 -0.74
CA ALA A 166 -9.04 -6.79 -0.26
C ALA A 166 -10.08 -7.83 -0.70
N PRO A 167 -9.74 -9.13 -0.76
CA PRO A 167 -10.67 -10.18 -1.18
C PRO A 167 -12.00 -10.21 -0.40
N ASP A 168 -11.95 -10.02 0.91
CA ASP A 168 -13.15 -9.99 1.76
C ASP A 168 -14.05 -8.76 1.49
N ASP A 169 -13.43 -7.61 1.20
CA ASP A 169 -14.15 -6.39 0.85
C ASP A 169 -14.77 -6.52 -0.55
N TYR A 170 -14.10 -7.25 -1.46
CA TYR A 170 -14.66 -7.60 -2.76
C TYR A 170 -15.84 -8.57 -2.65
N GLY A 171 -15.75 -9.56 -1.77
CA GLY A 171 -16.88 -10.42 -1.40
C GLY A 171 -18.07 -9.61 -0.87
N SER A 172 -17.79 -8.60 -0.05
CA SER A 172 -18.82 -7.67 0.45
C SER A 172 -19.43 -6.83 -0.68
N LEU A 173 -18.61 -6.34 -1.63
CA LEU A 173 -19.10 -5.65 -2.83
C LEU A 173 -19.97 -6.56 -3.71
N LEU A 174 -19.59 -7.83 -3.86
CA LEU A 174 -20.38 -8.82 -4.59
C LEU A 174 -21.74 -9.01 -3.94
N SER A 175 -21.81 -9.04 -2.61
CA SER A 175 -23.08 -9.24 -1.89
C SER A 175 -24.13 -8.13 -2.07
N ILE A 176 -23.77 -7.00 -2.69
CA ILE A 176 -24.68 -5.88 -2.93
C ILE A 176 -25.78 -6.32 -3.92
N PRO A 177 -27.06 -6.40 -3.48
CA PRO A 177 -28.15 -7.01 -4.27
C PRO A 177 -28.40 -6.36 -5.63
N GLU A 178 -28.10 -5.07 -5.77
CA GLU A 178 -28.32 -4.29 -6.99
C GLU A 178 -27.38 -4.69 -8.13
N PHE A 179 -26.21 -5.28 -7.86
CA PHE A 179 -25.32 -5.76 -8.92
C PHE A 179 -25.79 -7.08 -9.54
N PHE A 180 -26.74 -7.79 -8.90
CA PHE A 180 -27.29 -9.06 -9.37
C PHE A 180 -28.64 -8.96 -10.06
N LYS A 181 -29.22 -7.77 -10.17
CA LYS A 181 -30.46 -7.57 -10.92
C LYS A 181 -30.18 -7.58 -12.43
N ALA A 182 -29.87 -8.77 -12.97
CA ALA A 182 -29.61 -8.96 -14.40
C ALA A 182 -30.79 -8.56 -15.30
N ASN A 183 -32.01 -8.54 -14.76
CA ASN A 183 -33.19 -8.06 -15.47
C ASN A 183 -33.13 -6.55 -15.78
N GLU A 184 -32.35 -5.78 -15.02
CA GLU A 184 -32.16 -4.33 -15.20
C GLU A 184 -30.78 -4.00 -15.83
N SER A 185 -29.77 -4.86 -15.64
CA SER A 185 -28.40 -4.59 -16.09
C SER A 185 -28.07 -5.10 -17.50
N GLY A 186 -28.86 -6.03 -18.07
CA GLY A 186 -28.66 -6.56 -19.42
C GLY A 186 -27.41 -7.43 -19.62
N ASP A 187 -26.55 -7.59 -18.61
CA ASP A 187 -25.37 -8.46 -18.62
C ASP A 187 -25.46 -9.48 -17.46
N THR A 188 -25.11 -10.73 -17.76
CA THR A 188 -25.15 -11.86 -16.82
C THR A 188 -23.77 -12.24 -16.27
N SER A 189 -22.72 -11.51 -16.66
CA SER A 189 -21.33 -11.81 -16.29
C SER A 189 -21.07 -11.75 -14.78
N ALA A 190 -21.63 -10.78 -14.05
CA ALA A 190 -21.50 -10.70 -12.60
C ALA A 190 -22.19 -11.89 -11.87
N LEU A 191 -23.33 -12.35 -12.40
CA LEU A 191 -24.05 -13.53 -11.88
C LEU A 191 -23.35 -14.86 -12.21
N ARG A 192 -22.64 -14.92 -13.34
CA ARG A 192 -22.08 -16.17 -13.87
C ARG A 192 -20.62 -16.40 -13.46
N ASP A 193 -19.82 -15.34 -13.53
CA ASP A 193 -18.36 -15.40 -13.30
C ASP A 193 -17.98 -14.89 -11.90
N GLY A 194 -18.95 -14.38 -11.12
CA GLY A 194 -18.70 -13.86 -9.77
C GLY A 194 -17.72 -12.67 -9.73
N LYS A 195 -17.57 -11.96 -10.85
CA LYS A 195 -16.60 -10.86 -10.99
C LYS A 195 -17.28 -9.54 -11.31
N ILE A 196 -16.92 -8.52 -10.54
CA ILE A 196 -17.18 -7.11 -10.80
C ILE A 196 -15.90 -6.50 -11.37
N THR A 197 -15.89 -6.18 -12.66
CA THR A 197 -14.76 -5.48 -13.32
C THR A 197 -14.96 -3.96 -13.31
N ARG A 198 -16.22 -3.51 -13.36
CA ARG A 198 -16.56 -2.08 -13.30
C ARG A 198 -17.84 -1.88 -12.50
N ALA A 199 -17.81 -1.01 -11.50
CA ALA A 199 -18.96 -0.65 -10.69
C ALA A 199 -18.97 0.84 -10.36
N LEU A 200 -20.14 1.48 -10.51
CA LEU A 200 -20.38 2.87 -10.07
C LEU A 200 -19.34 3.89 -10.59
N GLY A 201 -18.76 3.65 -11.77
CA GLY A 201 -17.75 4.52 -12.39
C GLY A 201 -16.30 4.22 -11.99
N PHE A 202 -16.06 3.17 -11.21
CA PHE A 202 -14.74 2.67 -10.86
C PHE A 202 -14.43 1.38 -11.62
N ASN A 203 -13.18 1.23 -12.03
CA ASN A 203 -12.61 -0.05 -12.41
C ASN A 203 -12.21 -0.77 -11.12
N VAL A 204 -12.86 -1.90 -10.82
CA VAL A 204 -12.66 -2.60 -9.55
C VAL A 204 -11.62 -3.68 -9.75
N SER A 205 -10.68 -3.76 -8.81
CA SER A 205 -9.64 -4.78 -8.79
C SER A 205 -9.39 -5.24 -7.36
N GLU A 206 -9.07 -6.52 -7.24
CA GLU A 206 -8.63 -7.11 -5.98
C GLU A 206 -7.11 -6.98 -5.85
N ASN A 207 -6.63 -6.85 -4.63
CA ASN A 207 -5.22 -6.96 -4.34
C ASN A 207 -4.98 -7.74 -3.05
N HIS A 208 -4.27 -8.86 -3.16
CA HIS A 208 -4.05 -9.78 -2.04
C HIS A 208 -2.98 -9.28 -1.06
N ALA A 209 -2.23 -8.22 -1.39
CA ALA A 209 -1.32 -7.59 -0.45
C ALA A 209 -2.04 -6.69 0.58
N ILE A 210 -3.33 -6.39 0.36
CA ILE A 210 -4.15 -5.62 1.30
C ILE A 210 -4.72 -6.60 2.34
N GLU A 211 -4.21 -6.51 3.56
CA GLU A 211 -4.59 -7.35 4.69
C GLU A 211 -5.13 -6.48 5.84
N GLY A 212 -5.91 -7.09 6.72
CA GLY A 212 -6.30 -6.47 7.99
C GLY A 212 -5.07 -6.08 8.80
N TYR A 213 -5.07 -4.87 9.36
CA TYR A 213 -3.98 -4.41 10.19
C TYR A 213 -4.44 -4.14 11.61
N THR A 214 -3.75 -4.82 12.52
CA THR A 214 -3.88 -4.65 13.96
C THR A 214 -2.53 -4.22 14.50
N PRO A 215 -2.42 -3.00 15.08
CA PRO A 215 -1.25 -2.58 15.84
C PRO A 215 -0.95 -3.55 17.00
N THR A 216 0.30 -3.59 17.44
CA THR A 216 0.69 -4.46 18.57
C THR A 216 -0.01 -4.06 19.86
N ASP A 217 -0.09 -2.75 20.12
CA ASP A 217 -0.89 -2.20 21.22
C ASP A 217 -2.13 -1.50 20.69
N ILE A 218 -3.27 -1.92 21.22
CA ILE A 218 -4.58 -1.34 20.92
C ILE A 218 -4.98 -0.28 21.96
N ALA A 219 -4.15 -0.03 22.96
CA ALA A 219 -4.39 0.95 24.02
C ALA A 219 -3.13 1.79 24.27
N GLY A 220 -3.32 3.09 24.39
CA GLY A 220 -2.31 4.06 24.84
C GLY A 220 -2.96 5.15 25.68
N ALA A 221 -2.21 6.20 26.01
CA ALA A 221 -2.75 7.34 26.74
C ALA A 221 -2.28 8.68 26.14
N VAL A 222 -3.07 9.72 26.40
CA VAL A 222 -2.69 11.10 26.14
C VAL A 222 -1.59 11.49 27.13
N ASN A 223 -0.49 12.03 26.61
CA ASN A 223 0.66 12.44 27.42
C ASN A 223 0.84 13.97 27.33
N HIS A 224 -0.03 14.69 28.02
CA HIS A 224 0.04 16.13 28.13
C HIS A 224 -0.67 16.61 29.40
N SER A 225 0.11 17.03 30.42
CA SER A 225 -0.40 17.48 31.72
C SER A 225 -1.49 18.58 31.68
N GLY A 226 -1.55 19.39 30.62
CA GLY A 226 -2.59 20.41 30.42
C GLY A 226 -3.87 19.90 29.74
N GLY A 227 -3.89 18.66 29.27
CA GLY A 227 -4.88 18.12 28.35
C GLY A 227 -4.87 18.79 26.97
N TYR A 228 -5.72 18.31 26.08
CA TYR A 228 -5.99 18.91 24.77
C TYR A 228 -7.36 19.59 24.77
N ALA A 229 -7.50 20.68 24.03
CA ALA A 229 -8.74 21.41 23.89
C ALA A 229 -9.61 20.81 22.76
N ALA A 230 -10.88 21.19 22.75
CA ALA A 230 -11.75 20.92 21.61
C ALA A 230 -11.19 21.62 20.36
N GLY A 231 -11.14 20.91 19.23
CA GLY A 231 -10.61 21.43 17.97
C GLY A 231 -9.14 21.12 17.71
N ASP A 232 -8.40 20.52 18.66
CA ASP A 232 -7.04 20.06 18.41
C ASP A 232 -7.05 18.85 17.45
N SER A 233 -6.09 18.83 16.52
CA SER A 233 -5.96 17.81 15.45
C SER A 233 -4.66 16.99 15.54
N ASP A 234 -3.93 17.15 16.65
CA ASP A 234 -2.76 16.38 16.97
C ASP A 234 -2.62 16.19 18.49
N MET A 235 -1.98 15.10 18.89
CA MET A 235 -1.74 14.80 20.31
C MET A 235 -0.44 14.03 20.52
N VAL A 236 0.25 14.35 21.61
CA VAL A 236 1.36 13.56 22.14
C VAL A 236 0.78 12.40 22.93
N VAL A 237 1.35 11.23 22.71
CA VAL A 237 0.85 9.97 23.26
C VAL A 237 1.97 9.18 23.91
N ASP A 238 1.62 8.36 24.88
CA ASP A 238 2.51 7.40 25.51
C ASP A 238 1.81 6.06 25.76
N ALA A 239 2.51 5.17 26.46
CA ALA A 239 2.08 3.82 26.79
C ALA A 239 1.78 2.89 25.58
N LEU A 240 1.97 3.36 24.36
CA LEU A 240 1.97 2.53 23.15
C LEU A 240 3.33 1.83 23.04
N ASN A 241 3.42 0.51 23.23
CA ASN A 241 4.64 -0.27 22.99
C ASN A 241 4.59 -0.95 21.60
N ASP A 242 4.33 -0.13 20.59
CA ASP A 242 3.95 -0.57 19.24
C ASP A 242 5.15 -0.83 18.30
N SER A 243 6.36 -1.04 18.84
CA SER A 243 7.61 -1.13 18.06
C SER A 243 7.64 -2.20 16.95
N LEU A 244 6.90 -3.31 17.10
CA LEU A 244 6.83 -4.40 16.11
C LEU A 244 5.77 -4.16 15.02
N LYS A 245 4.58 -3.68 15.40
CA LYS A 245 3.52 -3.25 14.50
C LYS A 245 3.03 -1.86 14.93
N PRO A 246 3.72 -0.80 14.48
CA PRO A 246 3.47 0.54 14.97
C PRO A 246 2.30 1.18 14.26
N ILE A 247 1.55 2.03 14.95
CA ILE A 247 0.42 2.77 14.39
C ILE A 247 0.84 3.44 13.07
N ARG A 248 0.01 3.23 12.05
CA ARG A 248 0.23 3.67 10.68
C ARG A 248 -0.79 4.74 10.30
N PRO A 249 -0.47 5.59 9.32
CA PRO A 249 -1.49 6.35 8.62
C PRO A 249 -2.64 5.45 8.17
N GLY A 250 -3.86 5.87 8.43
CA GLY A 250 -5.10 5.16 8.13
C GLY A 250 -5.68 4.31 9.25
N ASP A 251 -4.94 4.08 10.33
CA ASP A 251 -5.51 3.43 11.51
C ASP A 251 -6.52 4.36 12.18
N VAL A 252 -7.47 3.77 12.91
CA VAL A 252 -8.58 4.50 13.51
C VAL A 252 -8.52 4.32 15.02
N PHE A 253 -8.80 5.38 15.75
CA PHE A 253 -8.83 5.33 17.21
C PHE A 253 -9.98 6.13 17.77
N SER A 254 -10.32 5.87 19.03
CA SER A 254 -11.23 6.68 19.84
C SER A 254 -10.51 7.11 21.11
N VAL A 255 -10.89 8.27 21.65
CA VAL A 255 -10.32 8.77 22.90
C VAL A 255 -11.38 8.77 23.99
N ALA A 256 -11.01 8.27 25.18
CA ALA A 256 -11.89 8.26 26.33
C ALA A 256 -12.23 9.69 26.78
N GLY A 257 -13.49 9.91 27.15
CA GLY A 257 -13.97 11.21 27.58
C GLY A 257 -14.51 12.10 26.46
N GLU A 258 -14.45 11.67 25.20
CA GLU A 258 -15.08 12.40 24.10
C GLU A 258 -16.60 12.14 23.98
N THR A 259 -17.34 13.19 23.69
CA THR A 259 -18.81 13.18 23.62
C THR A 259 -19.28 12.44 22.37
N GLY A 260 -20.04 11.38 22.59
CA GLY A 260 -20.56 10.54 21.51
C GLY A 260 -19.51 9.60 20.89
N SER A 261 -18.38 9.38 21.58
CA SER A 261 -17.31 8.46 21.18
C SER A 261 -16.92 8.57 19.71
N PRO A 262 -16.52 9.77 19.24
CA PRO A 262 -16.05 9.95 17.88
C PRO A 262 -14.85 9.05 17.58
N PHE A 263 -14.71 8.71 16.31
CA PHE A 263 -13.55 8.01 15.81
C PHE A 263 -12.70 8.98 14.99
N HIS A 264 -11.40 8.86 15.18
CA HIS A 264 -10.37 9.69 14.55
C HIS A 264 -9.52 8.78 13.68
N THR A 265 -9.15 9.25 12.50
CA THR A 265 -8.26 8.51 11.60
C THR A 265 -6.88 9.15 11.62
N VAL A 266 -5.86 8.34 11.82
CA VAL A 266 -4.47 8.75 11.84
C VAL A 266 -4.04 9.17 10.44
N LEU A 267 -3.53 10.39 10.30
CA LEU A 267 -2.94 10.91 9.05
C LEU A 267 -1.43 10.70 9.02
N ARG A 268 -0.77 10.88 10.16
CA ARG A 268 0.68 10.73 10.33
C ARG A 268 1.00 10.45 11.80
N THR A 269 2.09 9.73 12.03
CA THR A 269 2.68 9.52 13.36
C THR A 269 4.12 10.00 13.42
N GLU A 270 4.55 10.43 14.59
CA GLU A 270 5.97 10.61 14.93
C GLU A 270 6.40 9.47 15.85
N LYS A 271 7.63 8.99 15.63
CA LYS A 271 8.14 7.82 16.32
C LYS A 271 9.51 8.10 16.91
N THR A 272 9.71 7.67 18.14
CA THR A 272 11.01 7.68 18.82
C THR A 272 11.39 6.24 19.13
N LEU A 273 12.55 5.80 18.64
CA LEU A 273 13.01 4.41 18.79
C LEU A 273 12.00 3.35 18.31
N GLY A 274 11.19 3.68 17.31
CA GLY A 274 10.18 2.79 16.72
C GLY A 274 8.82 2.82 17.42
N VAL A 275 8.69 3.54 18.54
CA VAL A 275 7.46 3.70 19.30
C VAL A 275 6.74 4.99 18.91
N THR A 276 5.42 4.95 18.74
CA THR A 276 4.60 6.13 18.44
C THR A 276 4.55 7.09 19.63
N THR A 277 4.98 8.34 19.41
CA THR A 277 4.99 9.41 20.45
C THR A 277 4.07 10.57 20.13
N ARG A 278 3.63 10.72 18.88
CA ARG A 278 2.66 11.74 18.47
C ARG A 278 1.79 11.23 17.33
N ILE A 279 0.52 11.63 17.33
CA ILE A 279 -0.47 11.28 16.33
C ILE A 279 -1.09 12.57 15.77
N TYR A 280 -1.13 12.68 14.45
CA TYR A 280 -1.89 13.70 13.71
C TYR A 280 -3.11 13.03 13.10
N PHE A 281 -4.29 13.65 13.18
CA PHE A 281 -5.55 13.02 12.79
C PHE A 281 -6.53 14.01 12.14
N ASP A 282 -7.47 13.48 11.33
CA ASP A 282 -8.32 14.30 10.46
C ASP A 282 -9.47 15.01 11.20
N SER A 283 -10.31 14.26 11.91
CA SER A 283 -11.41 14.80 12.71
C SER A 283 -10.88 15.43 14.00
N PRO A 284 -10.95 16.75 14.21
CA PRO A 284 -10.48 17.35 15.45
C PRO A 284 -11.26 16.86 16.68
N LEU A 285 -10.67 17.00 17.87
CA LEU A 285 -11.31 16.61 19.13
C LEU A 285 -12.63 17.36 19.34
N ARG A 286 -13.68 16.66 19.74
CA ARG A 286 -15.02 17.26 19.94
C ARG A 286 -15.14 18.03 21.24
N ASN A 287 -14.41 17.62 22.26
CA ASN A 287 -14.33 18.30 23.54
C ASN A 287 -12.92 18.18 24.10
N SER A 288 -12.66 18.91 25.19
CA SER A 288 -11.40 18.78 25.90
C SER A 288 -11.17 17.35 26.37
N VAL A 289 -9.93 16.89 26.22
CA VAL A 289 -9.46 15.57 26.64
C VAL A 289 -8.39 15.77 27.70
N PRO A 290 -8.52 15.17 28.91
CA PRO A 290 -7.53 15.30 29.96
C PRO A 290 -6.26 14.48 29.67
N ASP A 291 -5.21 14.76 30.44
CA ASP A 291 -4.05 13.88 30.56
C ASP A 291 -4.47 12.46 30.98
N ASP A 292 -3.69 11.44 30.60
CA ASP A 292 -3.97 10.02 30.84
C ASP A 292 -5.29 9.50 30.24
N ALA A 293 -5.97 10.28 29.38
CA ALA A 293 -7.15 9.80 28.68
C ALA A 293 -6.78 8.61 27.79
N VAL A 294 -7.50 7.50 27.97
CA VAL A 294 -7.21 6.25 27.26
C VAL A 294 -7.53 6.41 25.77
N ILE A 295 -6.54 6.07 24.94
CA ILE A 295 -6.65 6.01 23.48
C ILE A 295 -6.82 4.55 23.11
N THR A 296 -7.92 4.22 22.43
CA THR A 296 -8.18 2.85 21.94
C THR A 296 -8.06 2.83 20.43
N VAL A 297 -7.07 2.09 19.91
CA VAL A 297 -6.86 1.89 18.47
C VAL A 297 -7.66 0.69 17.99
N ILE A 298 -8.36 0.86 16.89
CA ILE A 298 -9.29 -0.11 16.32
C ILE A 298 -8.66 -0.72 15.07
N PRO A 299 -8.56 -2.05 15.02
CA PRO A 299 -8.14 -2.76 13.81
C PRO A 299 -9.01 -2.35 12.63
N SER A 300 -8.37 -1.93 11.54
CA SER A 300 -9.08 -1.48 10.36
C SER A 300 -8.31 -1.80 9.09
N ARG A 301 -9.04 -1.84 7.99
CA ARG A 301 -8.48 -1.87 6.64
C ARG A 301 -9.25 -0.87 5.79
N SER A 302 -8.64 -0.41 4.71
CA SER A 302 -9.28 0.53 3.80
C SER A 302 -9.26 0.02 2.37
N MET A 303 -10.41 0.11 1.70
CA MET A 303 -10.48 0.09 0.24
C MET A 303 -10.06 1.47 -0.28
N ILE A 304 -9.37 1.51 -1.41
CA ILE A 304 -8.82 2.75 -1.96
C ILE A 304 -9.39 2.98 -3.35
N ALA A 305 -10.01 4.14 -3.54
CA ALA A 305 -10.36 4.67 -4.85
C ALA A 305 -9.42 5.81 -5.22
N PHE A 306 -8.79 5.74 -6.40
CA PHE A 306 -7.88 6.77 -6.85
C PHE A 306 -7.88 6.94 -8.38
N ALA A 307 -7.49 8.12 -8.84
CA ALA A 307 -7.07 8.31 -10.22
C ALA A 307 -5.57 7.95 -10.35
N PRO A 308 -5.10 7.33 -11.46
CA PRO A 308 -3.69 6.95 -11.61
C PRO A 308 -2.68 8.09 -11.40
N SER A 309 -3.09 9.33 -11.67
CA SER A 309 -2.28 10.55 -11.47
C SER A 309 -2.15 11.01 -10.00
N ALA A 310 -2.83 10.35 -9.06
CA ALA A 310 -2.80 10.71 -7.64
C ALA A 310 -1.49 10.32 -6.96
N ILE A 311 -0.88 9.21 -7.40
CA ILE A 311 0.33 8.63 -6.83
C ILE A 311 1.36 8.53 -7.95
N ALA A 312 2.56 9.04 -7.69
CA ALA A 312 3.71 8.82 -8.54
C ALA A 312 4.60 7.75 -7.91
N PHE A 313 4.89 6.70 -8.66
CA PHE A 313 5.75 5.61 -8.24
C PHE A 313 6.90 5.44 -9.22
N GLY A 314 8.08 5.18 -8.68
CA GLY A 314 9.26 4.85 -9.46
C GLY A 314 10.03 3.70 -8.87
N ALA A 315 10.41 2.74 -9.72
CA ALA A 315 11.30 1.66 -9.36
C ALA A 315 12.53 1.63 -10.27
N ARG A 316 13.66 1.23 -9.69
CA ARG A 316 14.94 1.09 -10.36
C ARG A 316 15.69 -0.13 -9.82
N ALA A 317 16.33 -0.88 -10.72
CA ALA A 317 17.30 -1.88 -10.33
C ALA A 317 18.67 -1.21 -10.06
N TYR A 318 19.38 -1.71 -9.06
CA TYR A 318 20.77 -1.32 -8.85
C TYR A 318 21.64 -1.66 -10.05
N LYS A 319 22.71 -0.89 -10.27
CA LYS A 319 23.67 -1.15 -11.35
C LYS A 319 24.24 -2.55 -11.22
N ALA A 320 24.33 -3.30 -12.31
CA ALA A 320 25.03 -4.59 -12.33
C ALA A 320 26.46 -4.43 -11.77
N MET A 321 26.91 -5.41 -11.00
CA MET A 321 28.27 -5.37 -10.47
C MET A 321 29.27 -5.53 -11.63
N PRO A 322 30.47 -4.89 -11.56
CA PRO A 322 31.48 -5.03 -12.60
C PRO A 322 31.90 -6.49 -12.82
N GLU A 323 32.16 -6.84 -14.08
CA GLU A 323 32.70 -8.14 -14.44
C GLU A 323 34.07 -8.38 -13.77
N GLY A 324 34.35 -9.63 -13.39
CA GLY A 324 35.61 -10.01 -12.73
C GLY A 324 35.62 -9.92 -11.20
N THR A 325 34.50 -9.52 -10.57
CA THR A 325 34.37 -9.45 -9.09
C THR A 325 33.94 -10.77 -8.43
N GLY A 326 33.82 -11.85 -9.19
CA GLY A 326 33.30 -13.14 -8.69
C GLY A 326 31.79 -13.17 -8.43
N VAL A 327 31.08 -12.08 -8.75
CA VAL A 327 29.62 -11.97 -8.66
C VAL A 327 29.03 -11.94 -10.07
N ARG A 328 28.05 -12.80 -10.35
CA ARG A 328 27.24 -12.72 -11.57
C ARG A 328 25.96 -11.98 -11.24
N SER A 329 25.69 -10.87 -11.90
CA SER A 329 24.44 -10.12 -11.72
C SER A 329 23.74 -9.83 -13.03
N VAL A 330 22.42 -9.97 -13.06
CA VAL A 330 21.56 -9.62 -14.19
C VAL A 330 20.40 -8.76 -13.69
N VAL A 331 19.91 -7.85 -14.54
CA VAL A 331 18.69 -7.10 -14.29
C VAL A 331 17.57 -7.73 -15.11
N ALA A 332 16.49 -8.13 -14.45
CA ALA A 332 15.31 -8.71 -15.06
C ALA A 332 14.10 -7.81 -14.84
N MET A 333 13.23 -7.69 -15.86
CA MET A 333 11.92 -7.07 -15.72
C MET A 333 10.93 -8.16 -15.33
N LEU A 334 10.33 -8.03 -14.15
CA LEU A 334 9.36 -9.00 -13.67
C LEU A 334 8.11 -8.25 -13.20
N ALA A 335 6.94 -8.68 -13.67
CA ALA A 335 5.65 -8.00 -13.45
C ALA A 335 5.66 -6.45 -13.59
N GLY A 336 6.52 -5.94 -14.48
CA GLY A 336 6.72 -4.51 -14.72
C GLY A 336 7.81 -3.85 -13.87
N LEU A 337 8.36 -4.48 -12.84
CA LEU A 337 9.41 -3.91 -11.98
C LEU A 337 10.82 -4.38 -12.40
N PRO A 338 11.83 -3.49 -12.42
CA PRO A 338 13.22 -3.86 -12.63
C PRO A 338 13.84 -4.42 -11.34
N VAL A 339 14.14 -5.72 -11.32
CA VAL A 339 14.79 -6.40 -10.20
C VAL A 339 16.19 -6.85 -10.61
N ARG A 340 17.18 -6.60 -9.77
CA ARG A 340 18.52 -7.18 -9.95
C ARG A 340 18.60 -8.51 -9.23
N VAL A 341 19.14 -9.52 -9.92
CA VAL A 341 19.44 -10.85 -9.39
C VAL A 341 20.96 -10.99 -9.37
N SER A 342 21.54 -11.27 -8.21
CA SER A 342 22.98 -11.44 -8.01
C SER A 342 23.29 -12.80 -7.39
N VAL A 343 24.28 -13.50 -7.94
CA VAL A 343 24.75 -14.80 -7.47
C VAL A 343 26.25 -14.76 -7.25
N TRP A 344 26.70 -15.20 -6.08
CA TRP A 344 28.13 -15.32 -5.76
C TRP A 344 28.40 -16.48 -4.81
N SER A 345 29.62 -17.01 -4.86
CA SER A 345 30.10 -18.02 -3.92
C SER A 345 30.82 -17.36 -2.75
N ASP A 346 30.65 -17.95 -1.57
CA ASP A 346 31.35 -17.62 -0.34
C ASP A 346 31.79 -18.93 0.31
N GLY A 347 33.00 -19.39 -0.03
CA GLY A 347 33.47 -20.73 0.30
C GLY A 347 32.62 -21.83 -0.36
N LEU A 348 32.16 -22.79 0.44
CA LEU A 348 31.27 -23.90 0.02
C LEU A 348 29.77 -23.54 0.05
N ARG A 349 29.46 -22.25 -0.09
CA ARG A 349 28.09 -21.72 -0.07
C ARG A 349 27.86 -20.84 -1.28
N VAL A 350 26.71 -20.99 -1.92
CA VAL A 350 26.24 -20.10 -2.99
C VAL A 350 25.17 -19.19 -2.42
N LYS A 351 25.33 -17.89 -2.58
CA LYS A 351 24.35 -16.88 -2.18
C LYS A 351 23.64 -16.37 -3.42
N VAL A 352 22.31 -16.34 -3.37
CA VAL A 352 21.45 -15.75 -4.39
C VAL A 352 20.70 -14.59 -3.75
N GLN A 353 20.73 -13.42 -4.36
CA GLN A 353 20.08 -12.22 -3.85
C GLN A 353 19.28 -11.52 -4.93
N ASN A 354 18.04 -11.19 -4.60
CA ASN A 354 17.21 -10.30 -5.41
C ASN A 354 17.08 -8.95 -4.70
N ASP A 355 17.28 -7.86 -5.43
CA ASP A 355 17.23 -6.52 -4.87
C ASP A 355 16.59 -5.48 -5.79
N ILE A 356 15.95 -4.49 -5.18
CA ILE A 356 15.20 -3.42 -5.84
C ILE A 356 15.31 -2.13 -5.03
N LEU A 357 15.38 -1.00 -5.74
CA LEU A 357 15.27 0.34 -5.21
C LEU A 357 13.95 0.94 -5.70
N TYR A 358 13.11 1.43 -4.81
CA TYR A 358 11.85 2.06 -5.19
C TYR A 358 11.48 3.21 -4.28
N GLY A 359 10.56 4.05 -4.75
CA GLY A 359 10.04 5.17 -4.01
C GLY A 359 8.77 5.69 -4.64
N GLY A 360 8.06 6.53 -3.92
CA GLY A 360 6.82 7.11 -4.40
C GLY A 360 6.26 8.10 -3.41
N GLU A 361 5.42 8.99 -3.91
CA GLU A 361 4.78 10.03 -3.13
C GLU A 361 3.35 10.29 -3.63
N VAL A 362 2.49 10.75 -2.72
CA VAL A 362 1.14 11.18 -3.08
C VAL A 362 1.25 12.59 -3.67
N ILE A 363 1.05 12.72 -4.98
CA ILE A 363 1.10 14.01 -5.67
C ILE A 363 -0.11 14.85 -5.26
N ASN A 364 -1.31 14.28 -5.35
CA ASN A 364 -2.53 15.00 -5.02
C ASN A 364 -3.48 14.13 -4.19
N GLN A 365 -3.58 14.44 -2.89
CA GLN A 365 -4.44 13.72 -1.94
C GLN A 365 -5.93 13.87 -2.30
N LYS A 366 -6.35 14.98 -2.92
CA LYS A 366 -7.75 15.20 -3.36
C LYS A 366 -8.22 14.15 -4.37
N ARG A 367 -7.28 13.51 -5.08
CA ARG A 367 -7.53 12.46 -6.08
C ARG A 367 -7.61 11.04 -5.52
N ILE A 368 -7.51 10.88 -4.20
CA ILE A 368 -7.59 9.61 -3.47
C ILE A 368 -8.74 9.71 -2.48
N GLY A 369 -9.64 8.73 -2.50
CA GLY A 369 -10.67 8.52 -1.48
C GLY A 369 -10.53 7.13 -0.89
N ARG A 370 -10.85 6.97 0.39
CA ARG A 370 -10.85 5.66 1.04
C ARG A 370 -12.21 5.32 1.63
N VAL A 371 -12.51 4.03 1.64
CA VAL A 371 -13.63 3.46 2.38
C VAL A 371 -13.05 2.59 3.48
N LEU A 372 -13.29 2.99 4.72
CA LEU A 372 -12.82 2.29 5.90
C LEU A 372 -13.74 1.10 6.18
N ALA A 373 -13.17 -0.10 6.15
CA ALA A 373 -13.83 -1.35 6.50
C ALA A 373 -13.30 -1.86 7.85
N ALA A 374 -14.14 -2.62 8.56
CA ALA A 374 -13.67 -3.33 9.75
C ALA A 374 -12.61 -4.36 9.32
N ALA A 375 -11.51 -4.45 10.07
CA ALA A 375 -10.62 -5.59 9.93
C ALA A 375 -11.32 -6.80 10.57
N ALA A 376 -11.51 -7.87 9.80
CA ALA A 376 -12.05 -9.14 10.27
C ALA A 376 -11.08 -9.86 11.20
#